data_AF-A0A8J4PWS6-F1
#
_entry.id   AF-A0A8J4PWS6-F1
#
_cell.length_a   1.000
_cell.length_b   1.000
_cell.length_c   1.000
_cell.angle_alpha   90.00
_cell.angle_beta   90.00
_cell.angle_gamma   90.00
#
_symmetry.space_group_name_H-M   'P 1'
#
loop_
_entity.id
_entity.type
_entity.pdbx_description
1 polymer ?
#
loop_
_entity_poly.entity_id
_entity_poly.type
_entity_poly.pdbx_seq_one_letter_code
_entity_poly.pdbx_strand_id
1 'polypeptide(L)'
;MTRIYNTLKDLTLRECETISDSRHDTYGEPRFIKLGFTYVEAKMRGTLGTYKIQIYLQNGRLHTSCTCPVGGSCKHIREVAIAMHERLKDIKISRYTQERAYKESLQKLSRDQLIKLMVEEFREDNVDEDEDEDDDDDELVDDEESEHSADSDENYHDPDEETDSSDEDPCSLEESEEESVTKKRKRSY
;
A
#
# COMPACT_ATOMS: atom_id res chain seq x y z
N MET A 1 0.82 1.02 -27.77
CA MET A 1 1.07 2.32 -27.11
C MET A 1 0.92 2.10 -25.62
N THR A 2 1.97 2.30 -24.83
CA THR A 2 1.91 2.14 -23.36
C THR A 2 1.27 3.40 -22.79
N ARG A 3 0.12 3.25 -22.12
CA ARG A 3 -0.58 4.37 -21.48
C ARG A 3 0.25 4.88 -20.30
N ILE A 4 0.35 6.20 -20.16
CA ILE A 4 1.03 6.87 -19.05
C ILE A 4 -0.05 7.32 -18.08
N TYR A 5 0.06 6.94 -16.81
CA TYR A 5 -0.86 7.30 -15.74
C TYR A 5 -0.23 8.36 -14.84
N ASN A 6 -1.02 9.33 -14.39
CA ASN A 6 -0.58 10.27 -13.38
C ASN A 6 -0.86 9.71 -11.98
N THR A 7 -1.97 8.98 -11.83
CA THR A 7 -2.39 8.34 -10.59
C THR A 7 -3.00 6.96 -10.84
N LEU A 8 -3.00 6.10 -9.82
CA LEU A 8 -3.69 4.82 -9.77
C LEU A 8 -5.21 4.98 -9.85
N LYS A 9 -5.74 6.18 -9.56
CA LYS A 9 -7.15 6.50 -9.79
C LYS A 9 -7.48 6.64 -11.29
N ASP A 10 -6.48 6.93 -12.14
CA ASP A 10 -6.69 7.04 -13.59
C ASP A 10 -6.84 5.68 -14.27
N LEU A 11 -6.55 4.58 -13.55
CA LEU A 11 -6.78 3.22 -14.03
C LEU A 11 -8.28 3.00 -14.17
N THR A 12 -8.69 2.48 -15.32
CA THR A 12 -10.06 2.02 -15.51
C THR A 12 -10.28 0.66 -14.84
N LEU A 13 -11.53 0.33 -14.52
CA LEU A 13 -11.89 -1.00 -14.02
C LEU A 13 -11.39 -2.11 -14.97
N ARG A 14 -11.55 -1.93 -16.28
CA ARG A 14 -11.06 -2.86 -17.29
C ARG A 14 -9.54 -3.06 -17.22
N GLU A 15 -8.77 -1.97 -17.04
CA GLU A 15 -7.32 -2.08 -16.88
C GLU A 15 -6.98 -2.88 -15.62
N CYS A 16 -7.70 -2.66 -14.51
CA CYS A 16 -7.54 -3.41 -13.26
C CYS A 16 -7.84 -4.91 -13.43
N GLU A 17 -8.91 -5.26 -14.16
CA GLU A 17 -9.29 -6.64 -14.47
C GLU A 17 -8.24 -7.34 -15.35
N THR A 18 -7.62 -6.61 -16.27
CA THR A 18 -6.63 -7.16 -17.23
C THR A 18 -5.18 -7.14 -16.73
N ILE A 19 -4.91 -6.68 -15.51
CA ILE A 19 -3.57 -6.69 -14.90
C ILE A 19 -3.00 -8.12 -14.75
N SER A 20 -3.87 -9.12 -14.62
CA SER A 20 -3.50 -10.52 -14.58
C SER A 20 -4.42 -11.32 -15.49
N ASP A 21 -3.84 -12.25 -16.24
CA ASP A 21 -4.59 -13.22 -17.06
C ASP A 21 -5.30 -14.28 -16.21
N SER A 22 -5.00 -14.33 -14.90
CA SER A 22 -5.58 -15.32 -14.00
C SER A 22 -7.06 -15.05 -13.80
N ARG A 23 -7.91 -15.97 -14.27
CA ARG A 23 -9.38 -15.89 -14.09
C ARG A 23 -9.89 -16.48 -12.78
N HIS A 24 -9.00 -17.06 -11.98
CA HIS A 24 -9.40 -17.73 -10.76
C HIS A 24 -9.79 -16.76 -9.66
N ASP A 25 -10.82 -17.11 -8.91
CA ASP A 25 -11.25 -16.35 -7.75
C ASP A 25 -10.21 -16.42 -6.62
N THR A 26 -10.16 -15.36 -5.83
CA THR A 26 -9.30 -15.25 -4.66
C THR A 26 -10.04 -15.70 -3.41
N TYR A 27 -9.30 -15.98 -2.34
CA TYR A 27 -9.87 -16.38 -1.07
C TYR A 27 -9.93 -15.16 -0.14
N GLY A 28 -11.07 -14.48 -0.13
CA GLY A 28 -11.37 -13.38 0.78
C GLY A 28 -10.91 -12.00 0.29
N GLU A 29 -11.22 -10.99 1.10
CA GLU A 29 -11.08 -9.59 0.71
C GLU A 29 -9.67 -9.01 0.93
N PRO A 30 -9.22 -8.07 0.07
CA PRO A 30 -7.98 -7.35 0.27
C PRO A 30 -8.01 -6.45 1.51
N ARG A 31 -7.00 -6.61 2.39
CA ARG A 31 -6.74 -5.72 3.53
C ARG A 31 -5.67 -4.71 3.16
N PHE A 32 -6.07 -3.47 2.93
CA PHE A 32 -5.15 -2.38 2.58
C PHE A 32 -4.34 -1.91 3.80
N ILE A 33 -3.01 -1.91 3.66
CA ILE A 33 -2.08 -1.35 4.65
C ILE A 33 -1.80 0.11 4.29
N LYS A 34 -1.53 0.38 3.00
CA LYS A 34 -1.32 1.72 2.45
C LYS A 34 -2.17 1.87 1.19
N LEU A 35 -2.95 2.94 1.09
CA LEU A 35 -3.79 3.24 -0.06
C LEU A 35 -3.53 4.69 -0.50
N GLY A 36 -2.74 4.87 -1.55
CA GLY A 36 -2.43 6.16 -2.14
C GLY A 36 -2.69 6.20 -3.65
N PHE A 37 -2.52 7.37 -4.24
CA PHE A 37 -2.66 7.65 -5.66
C PHE A 37 -1.48 7.17 -6.50
N THR A 38 -0.31 6.91 -5.92
CA THR A 38 0.85 6.37 -6.66
C THR A 38 1.38 5.06 -6.11
N TYR A 39 0.87 4.64 -4.95
CA TYR A 39 1.35 3.44 -4.27
C TYR A 39 0.26 2.85 -3.41
N VAL A 40 0.12 1.54 -3.51
CA VAL A 40 -0.78 0.72 -2.72
C VAL A 40 -0.03 -0.48 -2.21
N GLU A 41 -0.22 -0.76 -0.92
CA GLU A 41 0.23 -1.99 -0.28
C GLU A 41 -0.97 -2.65 0.41
N ALA A 42 -1.18 -3.92 0.12
CA ALA A 42 -2.25 -4.71 0.70
C ALA A 42 -1.78 -6.11 1.09
N LYS A 43 -2.54 -6.75 1.98
CA LYS A 43 -2.43 -8.16 2.32
C LYS A 43 -3.68 -8.89 1.87
N MET A 44 -3.51 -10.08 1.34
CA MET A 44 -4.61 -10.95 0.92
C MET A 44 -4.31 -12.38 1.33
N ARG A 45 -5.35 -13.10 1.80
CA ARG A 45 -5.23 -14.53 2.07
C ARG A 45 -5.18 -15.29 0.74
N GLY A 46 -4.36 -16.33 0.71
CA GLY A 46 -4.34 -17.30 -0.37
C GLY A 46 -4.05 -18.69 0.17
N THR A 47 -3.83 -19.63 -0.74
CA THR A 47 -3.80 -21.06 -0.40
C THR A 47 -2.74 -21.44 0.64
N LEU A 48 -1.56 -20.82 0.60
CA LEU A 48 -0.43 -21.18 1.47
C LEU A 48 -0.17 -20.15 2.57
N GLY A 49 -1.06 -19.17 2.76
CA GLY A 49 -0.90 -18.12 3.77
C GLY A 49 -1.32 -16.75 3.28
N THR A 50 -0.82 -15.71 3.94
CA THR A 50 -1.11 -14.32 3.59
C THR A 50 -0.02 -13.76 2.70
N TYR A 51 -0.40 -13.26 1.54
CA TYR A 51 0.53 -12.65 0.59
C TYR A 51 0.48 -11.13 0.71
N LYS A 52 1.64 -10.50 0.51
CA LYS A 52 1.78 -9.05 0.40
C LYS A 52 1.74 -8.68 -1.08
N ILE A 53 0.93 -7.68 -1.40
CA ILE A 53 0.69 -7.16 -2.75
C ILE A 53 1.07 -5.69 -2.75
N GLN A 54 1.81 -5.29 -3.79
CA GLN A 54 2.18 -3.90 -4.03
C GLN A 54 1.80 -3.52 -5.45
N ILE A 55 1.12 -2.38 -5.59
CA ILE A 55 0.77 -1.77 -6.88
C ILE A 55 1.28 -0.34 -6.83
N TYR A 56 2.11 0.07 -7.78
CA TYR A 56 2.70 1.39 -7.76
C TYR A 56 2.98 1.94 -9.15
N LEU A 57 3.00 3.26 -9.24
CA LEU A 57 3.42 3.98 -10.44
C LEU A 57 4.89 4.37 -10.34
N GLN A 58 5.65 4.06 -11.37
CA GLN A 58 7.02 4.53 -11.55
C GLN A 58 7.15 5.12 -12.96
N ASN A 59 7.51 6.40 -13.05
CA ASN A 59 7.58 7.14 -14.32
C ASN A 59 6.29 7.02 -15.16
N GLY A 60 5.13 7.05 -14.47
CA GLY A 60 3.80 6.90 -15.05
C GLY A 60 3.47 5.51 -15.61
N ARG A 61 4.34 4.51 -15.37
CA ARG A 61 4.10 3.11 -15.71
C ARG A 61 3.63 2.35 -14.49
N LEU A 62 2.70 1.43 -14.71
CA LEU A 62 2.18 0.56 -13.67
C LEU A 62 3.14 -0.59 -13.39
N HIS A 63 3.49 -0.76 -12.13
CA HIS A 63 4.26 -1.88 -11.62
C HIS A 63 3.46 -2.61 -10.56
N THR A 64 3.59 -3.93 -10.55
CA THR A 64 2.90 -4.79 -9.58
C THR A 64 3.85 -5.85 -9.04
N SER A 65 3.66 -6.22 -7.78
CA SER A 65 4.42 -7.25 -7.11
C SER A 65 3.52 -8.01 -6.15
N CYS A 66 3.71 -9.32 -6.07
CA CYS A 66 3.00 -10.18 -5.12
C CYS A 66 3.94 -11.23 -4.60
N THR A 67 3.91 -11.49 -3.29
CA THR A 67 4.74 -12.50 -2.63
C THR A 67 4.21 -13.93 -2.77
N CYS A 68 3.16 -14.15 -3.56
CA CYS A 68 2.68 -15.51 -3.81
C CYS A 68 3.64 -16.27 -4.75
N PRO A 69 3.62 -17.62 -4.75
CA PRO A 69 4.52 -18.41 -5.59
C PRO A 69 4.41 -18.14 -7.09
N VAL A 70 3.28 -17.62 -7.57
CA VAL A 70 3.06 -17.26 -8.98
C VAL A 70 3.77 -15.95 -9.35
N GLY A 71 3.96 -15.03 -8.39
CA GLY A 71 4.61 -13.74 -8.63
C GLY A 71 3.75 -12.70 -9.37
N GLY A 72 4.41 -11.63 -9.83
CA GLY A 72 3.92 -10.31 -10.26
C GLY A 72 2.82 -10.18 -11.33
N SER A 73 2.06 -11.23 -11.65
CA SER A 73 0.86 -11.17 -12.50
C SER A 73 -0.18 -12.21 -12.08
N CYS A 74 -0.46 -12.29 -10.79
CA CYS A 74 -1.39 -13.27 -10.21
C CYS A 74 -2.79 -12.70 -9.91
N LYS A 75 -3.76 -13.60 -9.66
CA LYS A 75 -5.14 -13.26 -9.27
C LYS A 75 -5.24 -12.29 -8.08
N HIS A 76 -4.32 -12.37 -7.12
CA HIS A 76 -4.34 -11.47 -5.96
C HIS A 76 -4.09 -10.01 -6.35
N ILE A 77 -3.24 -9.77 -7.37
CA ILE A 77 -2.97 -8.41 -7.83
C ILE A 77 -4.22 -7.84 -8.50
N ARG A 78 -4.88 -8.63 -9.35
CA ARG A 78 -6.13 -8.24 -10.01
C ARG A 78 -7.19 -7.87 -8.97
N GLU A 79 -7.39 -8.71 -7.97
CA GLU A 79 -8.36 -8.47 -6.90
C GLU A 79 -8.05 -7.18 -6.12
N VAL A 80 -6.79 -6.99 -5.72
CA VAL A 80 -6.34 -5.76 -5.05
C VAL A 80 -6.54 -4.55 -5.94
N ALA A 81 -6.28 -4.66 -7.25
CA ALA A 81 -6.45 -3.56 -8.20
C ALA A 81 -7.92 -3.15 -8.37
N ILE A 82 -8.84 -4.11 -8.45
CA ILE A 82 -10.28 -3.86 -8.54
C ILE A 82 -10.76 -3.16 -7.26
N ALA A 83 -10.46 -3.72 -6.09
CA ALA A 83 -10.86 -3.12 -4.81
C ALA A 83 -10.21 -1.74 -4.59
N MET A 84 -8.96 -1.56 -5.06
CA MET A 84 -8.29 -0.25 -5.05
C MET A 84 -9.05 0.76 -5.90
N HIS A 85 -9.42 0.39 -7.12
CA HIS A 85 -10.15 1.27 -8.04
C HIS A 85 -11.47 1.74 -7.42
N GLU A 86 -12.24 0.83 -6.83
CA GLU A 86 -13.49 1.15 -6.15
C GLU A 86 -13.26 2.15 -5.00
N ARG A 87 -12.29 1.89 -4.13
CA ARG A 87 -11.98 2.79 -3.00
C ARG A 87 -11.47 4.16 -3.46
N LEU A 88 -10.62 4.21 -4.49
CA LEU A 88 -10.06 5.47 -4.99
C LEU A 88 -11.08 6.31 -5.78
N LYS A 89 -12.09 5.68 -6.40
CA LYS A 89 -13.13 6.36 -7.17
C LYS A 89 -13.89 7.37 -6.31
N ASP A 90 -14.23 7.00 -5.08
CA ASP A 90 -15.03 7.81 -4.16
C ASP A 90 -14.26 8.98 -3.55
N ILE A 91 -12.92 8.95 -3.59
CA ILE A 91 -12.10 10.03 -3.05
C ILE A 91 -12.16 11.23 -3.99
N LYS A 92 -12.95 12.25 -3.63
CA LYS A 92 -13.09 13.49 -4.42
C LYS A 92 -11.79 14.29 -4.39
N ILE A 93 -11.08 14.30 -5.50
CA ILE A 93 -9.86 15.10 -5.69
C ILE A 93 -9.98 15.80 -7.02
N SER A 94 -9.83 17.11 -7.00
CA SER A 94 -9.87 17.94 -8.19
C SER A 94 -8.60 17.79 -9.02
N ARG A 95 -7.42 17.69 -8.39
CA ARG A 95 -6.11 17.44 -9.03
C ARG A 95 -5.11 16.78 -8.07
N TYR A 96 -4.25 15.92 -8.61
CA TYR A 96 -3.07 15.41 -7.92
C TYR A 96 -1.98 16.49 -7.91
N THR A 97 -1.59 16.98 -6.73
CA THR A 97 -0.62 18.07 -6.56
C THR A 97 0.76 17.53 -6.18
N GLN A 98 1.82 18.31 -6.42
CA GLN A 98 3.18 17.95 -5.98
C GLN A 98 3.27 17.74 -4.46
N GLU A 99 2.58 18.55 -3.67
CA GLU A 99 2.50 18.39 -2.22
C GLU A 99 1.93 17.02 -1.82
N ARG A 100 0.92 16.51 -2.54
CA ARG A 100 0.39 15.16 -2.29
C ARG A 100 1.37 14.08 -2.71
N ALA A 101 2.05 14.26 -3.84
CA ALA A 101 3.09 13.34 -4.27
C ALA A 101 4.21 13.22 -3.24
N TYR A 102 4.59 14.35 -2.64
CA TYR A 102 5.56 14.38 -1.56
C TYR A 102 5.02 13.71 -0.28
N LYS A 103 3.79 14.00 0.15
CA LYS A 103 3.16 13.30 1.29
C LYS A 103 3.10 11.79 1.08
N GLU A 104 2.77 11.33 -0.13
CA GLU A 104 2.79 9.91 -0.47
C GLU A 104 4.18 9.32 -0.50
N SER A 105 5.20 10.05 -0.98
CA SER A 105 6.56 9.56 -0.94
C SER A 105 7.04 9.36 0.50
N LEU A 106 6.66 10.26 1.42
CA LEU A 106 6.95 10.10 2.85
C LEU A 106 6.28 8.84 3.43
N GLN A 107 5.04 8.53 3.03
CA GLN A 107 4.36 7.31 3.47
C GLN A 107 5.01 6.01 2.98
N LYS A 108 5.86 6.06 1.94
CA LYS A 108 6.60 4.88 1.45
C LYS A 108 7.82 4.57 2.30
N LEU A 109 8.38 5.57 2.97
CA LEU A 109 9.60 5.45 3.75
C LEU A 109 9.36 4.69 5.06
N SER A 110 10.42 4.04 5.54
CA SER A 110 10.48 3.48 6.89
C SER A 110 10.64 4.58 7.94
N ARG A 111 10.38 4.24 9.21
CA ARG A 111 10.58 5.16 10.33
C ARG A 111 12.00 5.73 10.36
N ASP A 112 13.01 4.87 10.21
CA ASP A 112 14.42 5.30 10.27
C ASP A 112 14.79 6.22 9.10
N GLN A 113 14.25 5.97 7.92
CA GLN A 113 14.44 6.85 6.76
C GLN A 113 13.78 8.22 6.97
N LEU A 114 12.61 8.27 7.60
CA LEU A 114 11.95 9.52 7.95
C LEU A 114 12.74 10.29 9.01
N ILE A 115 13.23 9.60 10.06
CA ILE A 115 14.09 10.20 11.09
C ILE A 115 15.34 10.80 10.43
N LYS A 116 15.99 10.07 9.53
CA LYS A 116 17.19 10.56 8.84
C LYS A 116 16.92 11.85 8.06
N LEU A 117 15.82 11.91 7.30
CA LEU A 117 15.44 13.11 6.55
C LEU A 117 15.21 14.31 7.48
N MET A 118 14.51 14.09 8.60
CA MET A 118 14.30 15.16 9.59
C MET A 118 15.61 15.65 10.17
N VAL A 119 16.51 14.74 10.59
CA VAL A 119 17.81 15.11 11.17
C VAL A 119 18.70 15.85 10.17
N GLU A 120 18.67 15.46 8.90
CA GLU A 120 19.43 16.11 7.82
C GLU A 120 18.94 17.55 7.59
N GLU A 121 17.63 17.76 7.53
CA GLU A 121 17.01 19.09 7.40
C GLU A 121 17.33 20.00 8.62
N PHE A 122 17.27 19.47 9.84
CA PHE A 122 17.66 20.22 11.03
C PHE A 122 19.16 20.54 11.09
N ARG A 123 20.03 19.76 10.45
CA ARG A 123 21.47 20.08 10.41
C ARG A 123 21.79 21.17 9.40
N GLU A 124 21.11 21.20 8.26
CA GLU A 124 21.30 22.24 7.24
C GLU A 124 20.89 23.63 7.74
N ASP A 125 19.88 23.73 8.62
CA ASP A 125 19.45 24.99 9.25
C ASP A 125 20.33 25.42 10.46
N ASN A 126 21.31 24.60 10.89
CA ASN A 126 22.23 24.92 11.99
C ASN A 126 23.68 25.09 11.51
N VAL A 127 23.91 25.37 10.22
CA VAL A 127 25.23 25.75 9.69
C VAL A 127 25.30 27.27 9.50
N ASP A 128 25.03 28.02 10.57
CA ASP A 128 25.45 29.41 10.69
C ASP A 128 26.65 29.45 11.63
N GLU A 129 27.80 29.77 11.06
CA GLU A 129 28.96 30.44 11.67
C GLU A 129 29.58 29.79 12.92
N ASP A 130 30.43 28.77 12.70
CA ASP A 130 31.68 28.68 13.46
C ASP A 130 32.83 28.85 12.46
N GLU A 131 33.15 30.12 12.19
CA GLU A 131 34.44 30.52 11.63
C GLU A 131 35.53 30.10 12.64
N ASP A 132 36.49 29.31 12.15
CA ASP A 132 37.87 29.16 12.58
C ASP A 132 38.22 29.60 14.03
N GLU A 133 38.63 28.64 14.87
CA GLU A 133 39.86 28.81 15.65
C GLU A 133 40.44 27.42 15.99
N ASP A 134 41.62 27.16 15.43
CA ASP A 134 42.53 26.09 15.82
C ASP A 134 42.75 26.11 17.34
N ASP A 135 42.56 24.99 18.03
CA ASP A 135 43.50 24.62 19.09
C ASP A 135 43.56 23.10 19.23
N ASP A 136 44.75 22.59 18.88
CA ASP A 136 45.24 21.28 19.27
C ASP A 136 45.14 21.14 20.79
N ASP A 137 44.32 20.23 21.30
CA ASP A 137 44.68 19.57 22.56
C ASP A 137 44.21 18.11 22.58
N ASP A 138 45.21 17.25 22.40
CA ASP A 138 45.18 15.82 22.64
C ASP A 138 44.85 15.54 24.12
N GLU A 139 43.67 15.01 24.45
CA GLU A 139 43.56 14.08 25.58
C GLU A 139 42.66 12.89 25.25
N LEU A 140 43.33 11.79 24.90
CA LEU A 140 42.81 10.44 24.91
C LEU A 140 42.42 10.05 26.34
N VAL A 141 41.14 10.19 26.68
CA VAL A 141 40.58 9.55 27.88
C VAL A 141 40.01 8.18 27.49
N ASP A 142 40.88 7.20 27.62
CA ASP A 142 40.57 5.79 27.83
C ASP A 142 39.97 5.66 29.23
N ASP A 143 38.67 5.38 29.36
CA ASP A 143 38.15 4.73 30.57
C ASP A 143 36.78 4.06 30.38
N GLU A 144 36.89 2.75 30.20
CA GLU A 144 36.11 1.67 30.81
C GLU A 144 34.58 1.51 30.57
N GLU A 145 34.30 0.26 30.19
CA GLU A 145 33.00 -0.36 30.06
C GLU A 145 32.14 -0.23 31.32
N SER A 146 30.90 0.19 31.13
CA SER A 146 29.83 -0.02 32.11
C SER A 146 28.82 -1.01 31.54
N GLU A 147 29.11 -2.30 31.73
CA GLU A 147 28.13 -3.38 31.63
C GLU A 147 27.06 -3.21 32.72
N HIS A 148 25.85 -2.78 32.33
CA HIS A 148 24.67 -2.97 33.18
C HIS A 148 23.55 -3.66 32.42
N SER A 149 23.55 -4.98 32.61
CA SER A 149 22.41 -5.90 32.47
C SER A 149 21.33 -5.58 33.52
N ALA A 150 20.09 -5.43 33.04
CA ALA A 150 18.83 -5.73 33.73
C ALA A 150 17.72 -5.60 32.67
N ASP A 151 17.39 -6.65 31.93
CA ASP A 151 16.43 -7.69 32.34
C ASP A 151 15.14 -7.06 32.93
N SER A 152 14.18 -6.80 32.06
CA SER A 152 12.80 -6.47 32.47
C SER A 152 11.84 -7.15 31.51
N ASP A 153 11.68 -8.44 31.78
CA ASP A 153 10.63 -9.32 31.31
C ASP A 153 9.32 -8.96 32.05
N GLU A 154 8.46 -8.15 31.42
CA GLU A 154 7.06 -8.01 31.88
C GLU A 154 6.11 -8.51 30.79
N ASN A 155 6.03 -9.84 30.77
CA ASN A 155 4.98 -10.66 30.19
C ASN A 155 3.62 -10.37 30.85
N TYR A 156 2.87 -9.38 30.35
CA TYR A 156 1.43 -9.28 30.65
C TYR A 156 0.63 -10.13 29.69
N HIS A 157 0.41 -11.37 30.13
CA HIS A 157 -0.69 -12.21 29.69
C HIS A 157 -2.00 -11.63 30.26
N ASP A 158 -2.89 -11.16 29.39
CA ASP A 158 -4.30 -10.98 29.74
C ASP A 158 -5.14 -11.91 28.85
N PRO A 159 -5.57 -13.07 29.39
CA PRO A 159 -6.56 -13.92 28.76
C PRO A 159 -7.93 -13.64 29.37
N ASP A 160 -8.87 -13.16 28.56
CA ASP A 160 -10.29 -13.54 28.58
C ASP A 160 -11.12 -12.46 27.89
N GLU A 161 -11.77 -12.80 26.78
CA GLU A 161 -13.24 -12.89 26.80
C GLU A 161 -13.72 -13.52 25.48
N GLU A 162 -14.04 -14.80 25.61
CA GLU A 162 -15.01 -15.50 24.78
C GLU A 162 -16.38 -14.82 24.93
N THR A 163 -16.92 -14.26 23.85
CA THR A 163 -18.38 -14.18 23.70
C THR A 163 -18.78 -14.57 22.28
N ASP A 164 -19.11 -15.85 22.19
CA ASP A 164 -20.24 -16.42 21.46
C ASP A 164 -21.41 -15.44 21.25
N SER A 165 -21.81 -15.24 20.00
CA SER A 165 -23.20 -14.99 19.67
C SER A 165 -23.48 -15.53 18.27
N SER A 166 -24.18 -16.64 18.33
CA SER A 166 -24.96 -17.36 17.34
C SER A 166 -25.81 -16.49 16.40
N ASP A 167 -26.30 -17.18 15.37
CA ASP A 167 -27.56 -16.97 14.64
C ASP A 167 -27.46 -16.30 13.26
N GLU A 168 -27.43 -17.10 12.19
CA GLU A 168 -28.60 -17.62 11.44
C GLU A 168 -29.24 -16.52 10.55
N ASP A 169 -29.04 -16.59 9.23
CA ASP A 169 -30.09 -17.01 8.28
C ASP A 169 -29.61 -16.89 6.81
N PRO A 170 -29.80 -17.93 5.98
CA PRO A 170 -29.57 -17.91 4.54
C PRO A 170 -30.85 -17.49 3.80
N CYS A 171 -30.84 -16.31 3.17
CA CYS A 171 -31.84 -15.95 2.16
C CYS A 171 -31.13 -15.88 0.80
N SER A 172 -31.16 -16.95 0.02
CA SER A 172 -32.23 -17.34 -0.92
C SER A 172 -31.82 -16.93 -2.32
N LEU A 173 -31.42 -17.94 -3.10
CA LEU A 173 -31.34 -17.88 -4.54
C LEU A 173 -32.71 -17.46 -5.10
N GLU A 174 -32.74 -16.41 -5.91
CA GLU A 174 -33.71 -16.33 -6.99
C GLU A 174 -32.96 -16.25 -8.32
N GLU A 175 -33.11 -17.33 -9.08
CA GLU A 175 -32.90 -17.38 -10.51
C GLU A 175 -33.85 -16.39 -11.19
N SER A 176 -33.34 -15.59 -12.11
CA SER A 176 -34.16 -15.08 -13.20
C SER A 176 -33.31 -15.07 -14.47
N GLU A 177 -33.46 -16.14 -15.23
CA GLU A 177 -33.33 -16.14 -16.67
C GLU A 177 -34.23 -15.04 -17.26
N GLU A 178 -33.78 -14.36 -18.33
CA GLU A 178 -34.50 -14.28 -19.60
C GLU A 178 -33.97 -13.16 -20.52
N GLU A 179 -33.49 -13.63 -21.67
CA GLU A 179 -33.79 -13.15 -23.02
C GLU A 179 -33.53 -11.69 -23.46
N SER A 180 -32.54 -11.62 -24.36
CA SER A 180 -32.64 -11.10 -25.73
C SER A 180 -32.96 -9.62 -25.96
N VAL A 181 -31.95 -8.88 -26.45
CA VAL A 181 -32.17 -7.68 -27.26
C VAL A 181 -31.46 -7.85 -28.59
N THR A 182 -32.19 -8.42 -29.56
CA THR A 182 -31.93 -8.17 -30.98
C THR A 182 -32.99 -7.22 -31.51
N LYS A 183 -32.61 -6.03 -32.00
CA LYS A 183 -33.14 -5.45 -33.25
C LYS A 183 -32.54 -4.09 -33.62
N LYS A 184 -31.85 -4.13 -34.77
CA LYS A 184 -32.06 -3.31 -35.96
C LYS A 184 -32.10 -1.77 -35.82
N ARG A 185 -31.00 -1.18 -36.32
CA ARG A 185 -30.95 -0.11 -37.36
C ARG A 185 -32.31 0.45 -37.80
N LYS A 186 -32.47 1.77 -37.64
CA LYS A 186 -33.16 2.61 -38.63
C LYS A 186 -32.36 3.89 -38.87
N ARG A 187 -32.03 4.08 -40.14
CA ARG A 187 -31.50 5.28 -40.78
C ARG A 187 -32.68 6.24 -40.97
N SER A 188 -32.50 7.54 -40.75
CA SER A 188 -33.48 8.54 -41.17
C SER A 188 -32.76 9.82 -41.58
N TYR A 189 -32.99 10.12 -42.86
CA TYR A 189 -32.72 11.32 -43.66
C TYR A 189 -31.34 11.97 -43.60
#